data_AF-A0A085LJD8-F1
#
_entry.id   AF-A0A085LJD8-F1
#
_cell.length_a   1.000
_cell.length_b   1.000
_cell.length_c   1.000
_cell.angle_alpha   90.00
_cell.angle_beta   90.00
_cell.angle_gamma   90.00
#
_symmetry.space_group_name_H-M   'P 1'
#
loop_
_entity.id
_entity.type
_entity.pdbx_description
1 polymer ?
#
loop_
_entity_poly.entity_id
_entity_poly.type
_entity_poly.pdbx_seq_one_letter_code
_entity_poly.pdbx_strand_id
1 'polypeptide(L)'
;MQPRFPSECFFMTVHLAHIALLPLFPRYAKHKRVPVELSDDIRWLERNEKEWVRYPALARRNRLALKLLKKKLEKATKQLAFNEAVLKDENLLSLAAYFSLKQMDVVMKVLCGNRTDGIHLTEVPDLFKALPEFYIEDVVDTFIFLLEHEGPLPGYMSLLRFAQHLLILICNTGIFNNPYLSAKVVELLFYTCPQVRPAGRSFHDSVFQNPSAGEALFRSLVKFYSDVETMGSASEFYDKFNIRFHIQTIFKSMLDEPACRAVMFDYCKNADANFIRFVNMLINDTTYLLDESMEGLLRINSVEGQMNDESRWWNLEM
;
A
#
# COMPACT_ATOMS: atom_id res chain seq x y z
N MET A 1 -10.14 34.78 17.31
CA MET A 1 -8.71 35.13 17.24
C MET A 1 -8.27 35.01 15.79
N GLN A 2 -7.47 35.93 15.28
CA GLN A 2 -6.82 35.73 13.98
C GLN A 2 -5.78 34.58 14.10
N PRO A 3 -5.71 33.68 13.12
CA PRO A 3 -4.72 32.62 13.12
C PRO A 3 -3.30 33.20 13.10
N ARG A 4 -2.35 32.51 13.77
CA ARG A 4 -0.95 32.91 13.77
C ARG A 4 -0.32 32.50 12.44
N PHE A 5 0.54 33.34 11.88
CA PHE A 5 1.22 33.07 10.60
C PHE A 5 1.87 31.66 10.50
N PRO A 6 2.59 31.13 11.52
CA PRO A 6 3.13 29.77 11.43
C PRO A 6 2.06 28.68 11.30
N SER A 7 0.89 28.88 11.90
CA SER A 7 -0.24 27.96 11.78
C SER A 7 -0.83 28.01 10.37
N GLU A 8 -0.97 29.20 9.79
CA GLU A 8 -1.41 29.36 8.39
C GLU A 8 -0.45 28.66 7.43
N CYS A 9 0.87 28.91 7.57
CA CYS A 9 1.88 28.25 6.74
C CYS A 9 1.83 26.72 6.87
N PHE A 10 1.70 26.20 8.10
CA PHE A 10 1.63 24.76 8.32
C PHE A 10 0.44 24.14 7.57
N PHE A 11 -0.78 24.64 7.79
CA PHE A 11 -1.96 24.06 7.15
C PHE A 11 -1.95 24.30 5.64
N MET A 12 -1.49 25.45 5.15
CA MET A 12 -1.30 25.66 3.70
C MET A 12 -0.33 24.64 3.10
N THR A 13 0.75 24.29 3.79
CA THR A 13 1.68 23.26 3.32
C THR A 13 1.05 21.87 3.33
N VAL A 14 0.25 21.52 4.34
CA VAL A 14 -0.53 20.26 4.35
C VAL A 14 -1.42 20.18 3.10
N HIS A 15 -2.19 21.23 2.83
CA HIS A 15 -3.08 21.27 1.67
C HIS A 15 -2.31 21.30 0.32
N LEU A 16 -1.18 22.01 0.25
CA LEU A 16 -0.34 22.03 -0.94
C LEU A 16 0.26 20.66 -1.24
N ALA A 17 0.77 19.97 -0.22
CA ALA A 17 1.28 18.61 -0.36
C ALA A 17 0.18 17.69 -0.89
N HIS A 18 -1.02 17.73 -0.30
CA HIS A 18 -2.17 16.92 -0.69
C HIS A 18 -2.56 17.07 -2.16
N ILE A 19 -2.57 18.30 -2.70
CA ILE A 19 -3.00 18.55 -4.08
C ILE A 19 -1.88 18.45 -5.12
N ALA A 20 -0.62 18.63 -4.71
CA ALA A 20 0.51 18.73 -5.63
C ALA A 20 1.43 17.51 -5.59
N LEU A 21 1.94 17.13 -4.41
CA LEU A 21 2.94 16.08 -4.26
C LEU A 21 2.29 14.69 -4.21
N LEU A 22 1.30 14.50 -3.33
CA LEU A 22 0.69 13.20 -3.07
C LEU A 22 0.06 12.54 -4.30
N PRO A 23 -0.61 13.28 -5.22
CA PRO A 23 -1.17 12.68 -6.43
C PRO A 23 -0.11 12.12 -7.40
N LEU A 24 1.17 12.49 -7.23
CA LEU A 24 2.25 11.96 -8.04
C LEU A 24 2.63 10.53 -7.66
N PHE A 25 2.45 10.12 -6.40
CA PHE A 25 2.83 8.79 -5.91
C PHE A 25 2.10 7.65 -6.63
N PRO A 26 0.74 7.58 -6.66
CA PRO A 26 0.06 6.50 -7.39
C PRO A 26 0.24 6.62 -8.91
N ARG A 27 0.39 7.84 -9.43
CA ARG A 27 0.66 8.06 -10.86
C ARG A 27 2.03 7.53 -11.27
N TYR A 28 3.00 7.53 -10.37
CA TYR A 28 4.35 7.07 -10.64
C TYR A 28 4.39 5.59 -11.01
N ALA A 29 3.73 4.72 -10.24
CA ALA A 29 3.63 3.30 -10.56
C ALA A 29 3.03 3.05 -11.96
N LYS A 30 1.95 3.76 -12.29
CA LYS A 30 1.33 3.70 -13.62
C LYS A 30 2.27 4.19 -14.72
N HIS A 31 2.93 5.33 -14.52
CA HIS A 31 3.85 5.90 -15.49
C HIS A 31 5.12 5.06 -15.69
N LYS A 32 5.48 4.20 -14.72
CA LYS A 32 6.57 3.23 -14.86
C LYS A 32 6.18 2.02 -15.71
N ARG A 33 4.92 1.56 -15.64
CA ARG A 33 4.41 0.41 -16.40
C ARG A 33 4.17 0.73 -17.88
N VAL A 34 3.58 1.88 -18.18
CA VAL A 34 3.17 2.26 -19.54
C VAL A 34 4.31 2.19 -20.58
N PRO A 35 5.55 2.67 -20.34
CA PRO A 35 6.64 2.53 -21.30
C PRO A 35 7.04 1.07 -21.56
N VAL A 36 6.93 0.19 -20.56
CA VAL A 36 7.25 -1.23 -20.70
C VAL A 36 6.20 -1.90 -21.60
N GLU A 37 4.92 -1.70 -21.31
CA GLU A 37 3.80 -2.22 -22.12
C GLU A 37 3.88 -1.75 -23.57
N LEU A 38 4.09 -0.45 -23.80
CA LEU A 38 4.25 0.10 -25.15
C LEU A 38 5.47 -0.47 -25.89
N SER A 39 6.56 -0.73 -25.16
CA SER A 39 7.76 -1.36 -25.73
C SER A 39 7.50 -2.82 -26.10
N ASP A 40 6.74 -3.56 -25.29
CA ASP A 40 6.33 -4.94 -25.59
C ASP A 40 5.44 -5.01 -26.83
N ASP A 41 4.44 -4.13 -26.95
CA ASP A 41 3.57 -4.05 -28.12
C ASP A 41 4.36 -3.75 -29.41
N ILE A 42 5.30 -2.81 -29.33
CA ILE A 42 6.19 -2.47 -30.46
C ILE A 42 7.04 -3.68 -30.84
N ARG A 43 7.68 -4.33 -29.86
CA ARG A 43 8.53 -5.51 -30.09
C ARG A 43 7.72 -6.65 -30.70
N TRP A 44 6.49 -6.87 -30.26
CA TRP A 44 5.60 -7.87 -30.83
C TRP A 44 5.27 -7.57 -32.30
N LEU A 45 4.88 -6.32 -32.62
CA LEU A 45 4.58 -5.93 -33.99
C LEU A 45 5.79 -6.04 -34.92
N GLU A 46 6.99 -5.67 -34.45
CA GLU A 46 8.23 -5.75 -35.22
C GLU A 46 8.67 -7.20 -35.45
N ARG A 47 8.53 -8.09 -34.46
CA ARG A 47 8.85 -9.52 -34.61
C ARG A 47 7.96 -10.21 -35.65
N ASN A 48 6.68 -9.88 -35.67
CA ASN A 48 5.69 -10.48 -36.58
C ASN A 48 5.59 -9.75 -37.93
N GLU A 49 6.53 -8.83 -38.25
CA GLU A 49 6.48 -8.02 -39.47
C GLU A 49 6.31 -8.84 -40.76
N LYS A 50 7.00 -9.98 -40.84
CA LYS A 50 6.96 -10.87 -42.01
C LYS A 50 5.57 -11.45 -42.30
N GLU A 51 4.70 -11.55 -41.30
CA GLU A 51 3.37 -12.13 -41.41
C GLU A 51 2.36 -11.09 -41.91
N TRP A 52 2.35 -9.92 -41.28
CA TRP A 52 1.35 -8.90 -41.59
C TRP A 52 1.70 -8.01 -42.80
N VAL A 53 2.98 -7.93 -43.21
CA VAL A 53 3.39 -7.18 -44.42
C VAL A 53 2.83 -7.81 -45.70
N ARG A 54 2.53 -9.11 -45.69
CA ARG A 54 1.98 -9.85 -46.82
C ARG A 54 0.58 -9.35 -47.24
N TYR A 55 -0.14 -8.70 -46.33
CA TYR A 55 -1.49 -8.20 -46.55
C TYR A 55 -1.50 -6.66 -46.63
N PRO A 56 -1.73 -6.03 -47.79
CA PRO A 56 -1.55 -4.58 -47.97
C PRO A 56 -2.34 -3.69 -47.00
N ALA A 57 -3.61 -4.05 -46.72
CA ALA A 57 -4.46 -3.29 -45.80
C ALA A 57 -3.95 -3.38 -44.34
N LEU A 58 -3.56 -4.59 -43.92
CA LEU A 58 -3.00 -4.84 -42.59
C LEU A 58 -1.62 -4.18 -42.43
N ALA A 59 -0.78 -4.24 -43.47
CA ALA A 59 0.52 -3.58 -43.51
C ALA A 59 0.40 -2.07 -43.34
N ARG A 60 -0.57 -1.42 -43.99
CA ARG A 60 -0.83 0.02 -43.81
C ARG A 60 -1.24 0.33 -42.38
N ARG A 61 -2.15 -0.48 -41.81
CA ARG A 61 -2.64 -0.32 -40.43
C ARG A 61 -1.51 -0.48 -39.42
N ASN A 62 -0.74 -1.57 -39.50
CA ASN A 62 0.30 -1.91 -38.53
C ASN A 62 1.49 -0.94 -38.63
N ARG A 63 1.86 -0.46 -39.82
CA ARG A 63 2.86 0.62 -39.96
C ARG A 63 2.41 1.93 -39.31
N LEU A 64 1.14 2.30 -39.47
CA LEU A 64 0.59 3.48 -38.78
C LEU A 64 0.57 3.27 -37.26
N ALA A 65 0.14 2.09 -36.80
CA ALA A 65 0.14 1.73 -35.38
C ALA A 65 1.54 1.80 -34.78
N LEU A 66 2.55 1.20 -35.43
CA LEU A 66 3.96 1.28 -35.02
C LEU A 66 4.44 2.73 -34.89
N LYS A 67 4.12 3.59 -35.88
CA LYS A 67 4.47 5.02 -35.82
C LYS A 67 3.84 5.72 -34.61
N LEU A 68 2.55 5.45 -34.34
CA LEU A 68 1.83 6.04 -33.22
C LEU A 68 2.30 5.52 -31.87
N LEU A 69 2.54 4.21 -31.75
CA LEU A 69 3.06 3.57 -30.54
C LEU A 69 4.46 4.10 -30.21
N LYS A 70 5.37 4.20 -31.19
CA LYS A 70 6.70 4.79 -30.98
C LYS A 70 6.62 6.23 -30.47
N LYS A 71 5.72 7.05 -31.03
CA LYS A 71 5.48 8.43 -30.55
C LYS A 71 4.90 8.46 -29.14
N LYS A 72 3.96 7.57 -28.82
CA LYS A 72 3.40 7.43 -27.47
C LYS A 72 4.47 7.01 -26.46
N LEU A 73 5.31 6.04 -26.83
CA LEU A 73 6.43 5.57 -26.02
C LEU A 73 7.38 6.73 -25.71
N GLU A 74 7.82 7.50 -26.72
CA GLU A 74 8.68 8.66 -26.52
C GLU A 74 8.08 9.67 -25.52
N LYS A 75 6.78 9.98 -25.65
CA LYS A 75 6.08 10.86 -24.72
C LYS A 75 6.01 10.27 -23.31
N ALA A 76 5.68 8.99 -23.18
CA ALA A 76 5.57 8.30 -21.90
C ALA A 76 6.92 8.24 -21.18
N THR A 77 7.99 7.91 -21.90
CA THR A 77 9.37 7.90 -21.37
C THR A 77 9.80 9.28 -20.88
N LYS A 78 9.52 10.35 -21.64
CA LYS A 78 9.80 11.72 -21.20
C LYS A 78 9.02 12.08 -19.93
N GLN A 79 7.72 11.76 -19.87
CA GLN A 79 6.90 12.01 -18.68
C GLN A 79 7.42 11.26 -17.46
N LEU A 80 7.83 9.99 -17.63
CA LEU A 80 8.42 9.21 -16.55
C LEU A 80 9.71 9.87 -16.04
N ALA A 81 10.61 10.28 -16.95
CA ALA A 81 11.84 10.97 -16.57
C ALA A 81 11.60 12.27 -15.79
N PHE A 82 10.61 13.07 -16.16
CA PHE A 82 10.24 14.27 -15.40
C PHE A 82 9.72 13.93 -14.00
N ASN A 83 8.87 12.92 -13.88
CA ASN A 83 8.36 12.50 -12.57
C ASN A 83 9.49 11.95 -11.70
N GLU A 84 10.39 11.14 -12.27
CA GLU A 84 11.56 10.62 -11.57
C GLU A 84 12.50 11.72 -11.09
N ALA A 85 12.70 12.78 -11.88
CA ALA A 85 13.53 13.90 -11.47
C ALA A 85 13.02 14.58 -10.19
N VAL A 86 11.70 14.60 -9.97
CA VAL A 86 11.07 15.15 -8.75
C VAL A 86 11.01 14.10 -7.65
N LEU A 87 10.51 12.91 -7.97
CA LEU A 87 10.21 11.85 -7.00
C LEU A 87 11.42 11.03 -6.56
N LYS A 88 12.59 11.27 -7.13
CA LYS A 88 13.87 10.72 -6.67
C LYS A 88 14.81 11.79 -6.11
N ASP A 89 14.34 13.04 -6.02
CA ASP A 89 15.12 14.10 -5.37
C ASP A 89 15.14 13.83 -3.85
N GLU A 90 16.30 13.42 -3.35
CA GLU A 90 16.47 13.05 -1.94
C GLU A 90 16.18 14.22 -0.98
N ASN A 91 16.45 15.46 -1.39
CA ASN A 91 16.22 16.63 -0.54
C ASN A 91 14.72 16.89 -0.39
N LEU A 92 13.98 16.88 -1.51
CA LEU A 92 12.54 17.05 -1.52
C LEU A 92 11.87 15.94 -0.72
N LEU A 93 12.25 14.68 -0.95
CA LEU A 93 11.71 13.53 -0.23
C LEU A 93 12.03 13.58 1.26
N SER A 94 13.25 13.97 1.64
CA SER A 94 13.62 14.14 3.04
C SER A 94 12.79 15.23 3.71
N LEU A 95 12.62 16.38 3.06
CA LEU A 95 11.79 17.48 3.56
C LEU A 95 10.32 17.06 3.69
N ALA A 96 9.79 16.34 2.69
CA ALA A 96 8.45 15.78 2.74
C ALA A 96 8.30 14.81 3.91
N ALA A 97 9.24 13.88 4.11
CA ALA A 97 9.23 12.94 5.23
C ALA A 97 9.22 13.66 6.58
N TYR A 98 10.12 14.64 6.77
CA TYR A 98 10.17 15.43 8.01
C TYR A 98 8.89 16.24 8.24
N PHE A 99 8.33 16.84 7.19
CA PHE A 99 7.08 17.59 7.28
C PHE A 99 5.91 16.66 7.62
N SER A 100 5.81 15.50 6.96
CA SER A 100 4.78 14.49 7.22
C SER A 100 4.82 13.98 8.67
N LEU A 101 6.01 13.84 9.26
CA LEU A 101 6.12 13.54 10.69
C LEU A 101 5.62 14.69 11.57
N LYS A 102 5.88 15.95 11.21
CA LYS A 102 5.32 17.11 11.93
C LYS A 102 3.81 17.22 11.77
N GLN A 103 3.29 16.85 10.61
CA GLN A 103 1.86 16.73 10.38
C GLN A 103 1.24 15.69 11.30
N MET A 104 1.84 14.50 11.37
CA MET A 104 1.41 13.45 12.30
C MET A 104 1.52 13.88 13.76
N ASP A 105 2.61 14.55 14.18
CA ASP A 105 2.77 15.07 15.54
C ASP A 105 1.59 15.99 15.94
N VAL A 106 1.13 16.85 15.02
CA VAL A 106 0.00 17.77 15.24
C VAL A 106 -1.32 16.99 15.37
N VAL A 107 -1.58 16.06 14.45
CA VAL A 107 -2.78 15.21 14.48
C VAL A 107 -2.83 14.39 15.78
N MET A 108 -1.72 13.76 16.14
CA MET A 108 -1.62 12.94 17.34
C MET A 108 -1.70 13.76 18.62
N LYS A 109 -1.23 15.00 18.62
CA LYS A 109 -1.46 15.92 19.74
C LYS A 109 -2.93 16.29 19.91
N VAL A 110 -3.69 16.39 18.82
CA VAL A 110 -5.15 16.60 18.88
C VAL A 110 -5.86 15.35 19.39
N LEU A 111 -5.44 14.15 18.94
CA LEU A 111 -6.04 12.88 19.34
C LEU A 111 -5.73 12.48 20.79
N CYS A 112 -4.47 12.57 21.19
CA CYS A 112 -3.96 12.03 22.45
C CYS A 112 -3.70 13.10 23.52
N GLY A 113 -3.70 14.40 23.16
CA GLY A 113 -3.29 15.46 24.05
C GLY A 113 -1.82 15.31 24.49
N ASN A 114 -1.57 15.41 25.79
CA ASN A 114 -0.24 15.19 26.38
C ASN A 114 -0.03 13.74 26.86
N ARG A 115 -0.93 12.80 26.53
CA ARG A 115 -0.74 11.39 26.90
C ARG A 115 0.38 10.79 26.06
N THR A 116 1.40 10.29 26.74
CA THR A 116 2.57 9.68 26.09
C THR A 116 2.64 8.17 26.24
N ASP A 117 1.85 7.58 27.15
CA ASP A 117 2.20 6.25 27.70
C ASP A 117 1.18 5.14 27.36
N GLY A 118 -0.01 5.49 26.86
CA GLY A 118 -1.07 4.52 26.57
C GLY A 118 -1.34 4.34 25.07
N ILE A 119 -1.48 3.09 24.62
CA ILE A 119 -1.92 2.77 23.25
C ILE A 119 -3.43 2.89 23.09
N HIS A 120 -4.22 2.40 24.06
CA HIS A 120 -5.67 2.36 23.94
C HIS A 120 -6.29 3.73 24.27
N LEU A 121 -7.17 4.19 23.39
CA LEU A 121 -7.89 5.43 23.56
C LEU A 121 -9.19 5.18 24.31
N THR A 122 -9.44 5.96 25.36
CA THR A 122 -10.70 5.95 26.12
C THR A 122 -11.78 6.76 25.43
N GLU A 123 -11.41 7.90 24.86
CA GLU A 123 -12.31 8.84 24.19
C GLU A 123 -11.59 9.48 22.99
N VAL A 124 -12.36 9.80 21.95
CA VAL A 124 -11.88 10.50 20.76
C VAL A 124 -12.38 11.95 20.80
N PRO A 125 -11.47 12.95 20.85
CA PRO A 125 -11.87 14.36 20.91
C PRO A 125 -12.66 14.81 19.68
N ASP A 126 -13.66 15.67 19.86
CA ASP A 126 -14.48 16.17 18.73
C ASP A 126 -13.66 16.97 17.71
N LEU A 127 -12.60 17.66 18.17
CA LEU A 127 -11.68 18.34 17.27
C LEU A 127 -10.96 17.36 16.34
N PHE A 128 -10.61 16.16 16.80
CA PHE A 128 -10.02 15.12 15.95
C PHE A 128 -11.04 14.64 14.92
N LYS A 129 -12.29 14.39 15.33
CA LYS A 129 -13.37 13.97 14.42
C LYS A 129 -13.67 15.01 13.32
N ALA A 130 -13.35 16.27 13.57
CA ALA A 130 -13.51 17.36 12.62
C ALA A 130 -12.32 17.51 11.65
N LEU A 131 -11.19 16.84 11.88
CA LEU A 131 -10.06 16.88 10.96
C LEU A 131 -10.35 16.11 9.67
N PRO A 132 -9.89 16.59 8.51
CA PRO A 132 -9.95 15.82 7.28
C PRO A 132 -9.12 14.53 7.38
N GLU A 133 -9.66 13.40 6.94
CA GLU A 133 -8.97 12.10 7.01
C GLU A 133 -7.63 12.08 6.25
N PHE A 134 -7.52 12.87 5.18
CA PHE A 134 -6.28 12.95 4.39
C PHE A 134 -5.09 13.49 5.21
N TYR A 135 -5.33 14.13 6.36
CA TYR A 135 -4.25 14.56 7.25
C TYR A 135 -3.44 13.38 7.81
N ILE A 136 -4.04 12.20 7.88
CA ILE A 136 -3.37 10.95 8.25
C ILE A 136 -2.98 10.19 7.00
N GLU A 137 -3.90 10.10 6.03
CA GLU A 137 -3.67 9.37 4.78
C GLU A 137 -2.40 9.83 4.04
N ASP A 138 -2.21 11.14 3.88
CA ASP A 138 -1.06 11.69 3.14
C ASP A 138 0.27 11.35 3.82
N VAL A 139 0.30 11.33 5.16
CA VAL A 139 1.50 10.91 5.90
C VAL A 139 1.79 9.44 5.63
N VAL A 140 0.75 8.61 5.71
CA VAL A 140 0.86 7.17 5.49
C VAL A 140 1.34 6.89 4.05
N ASP A 141 0.74 7.52 3.05
CA ASP A 141 1.12 7.41 1.64
C ASP A 141 2.57 7.87 1.39
N THR A 142 3.00 8.94 2.06
CA THR A 142 4.40 9.40 2.00
C THR A 142 5.36 8.31 2.47
N PHE A 143 5.09 7.69 3.62
CA PHE A 143 5.99 6.66 4.15
C PHE A 143 5.91 5.35 3.38
N ILE A 144 4.74 4.96 2.86
CA ILE A 144 4.61 3.83 1.94
C ILE A 144 5.47 4.08 0.70
N PHE A 145 5.36 5.26 0.08
CA PHE A 145 6.15 5.62 -1.10
C PHE A 145 7.66 5.55 -0.82
N LEU A 146 8.12 6.09 0.31
CA LEU A 146 9.53 6.04 0.70
C LEU A 146 10.01 4.60 0.91
N LEU A 147 9.23 3.75 1.58
CA LEU A 147 9.59 2.35 1.81
C LEU A 147 9.57 1.53 0.51
N GLU A 148 8.61 1.79 -0.38
CA GLU A 148 8.48 1.08 -1.65
C GLU A 148 9.60 1.42 -2.63
N HIS A 149 10.09 2.66 -2.60
CA HIS A 149 11.09 3.16 -3.53
C HIS A 149 12.45 3.44 -2.91
N GLU A 150 12.72 2.90 -1.72
CA GLU A 150 14.00 3.01 -1.01
C GLU A 150 14.43 4.47 -0.80
N GLY A 151 13.46 5.35 -0.54
CA GLY A 151 13.67 6.76 -0.25
C GLY A 151 14.24 7.02 1.15
N PRO A 152 14.66 8.27 1.43
CA PRO A 152 15.29 8.63 2.69
C PRO A 152 14.29 8.55 3.86
N LEU A 153 14.60 7.72 4.85
CA LEU A 153 13.87 7.67 6.11
C LEU A 153 14.44 8.68 7.12
N PRO A 154 13.60 9.35 7.93
CA PRO A 154 14.05 10.21 9.02
C PRO A 154 14.91 9.47 10.05
N GLY A 155 15.67 10.23 10.86
CA GLY A 155 16.53 9.66 11.89
C GLY A 155 15.78 8.87 12.97
N TYR A 156 16.49 7.95 13.65
CA TYR A 156 15.95 6.96 14.59
C TYR A 156 14.96 7.54 15.64
N MET A 157 15.28 8.66 16.28
CA MET A 157 14.38 9.29 17.27
C MET A 157 13.02 9.72 16.68
N SER A 158 13.01 10.12 15.41
CA SER A 158 11.77 10.52 14.72
C SER A 158 10.94 9.29 14.36
N LEU A 159 11.59 8.22 13.91
CA LEU A 159 10.94 6.93 13.64
C LEU A 159 10.39 6.28 14.91
N LEU A 160 11.11 6.36 16.03
CA LEU A 160 10.64 5.85 17.32
C LEU A 160 9.33 6.53 17.77
N ARG A 161 9.26 7.85 17.63
CA ARG A 161 8.03 8.61 17.90
C ARG A 161 6.91 8.23 16.94
N PHE A 162 7.24 8.12 15.65
CA PHE A 162 6.24 7.75 14.64
C PHE A 162 5.73 6.33 14.82
N ALA A 163 6.57 5.40 15.27
CA ALA A 163 6.19 4.04 15.62
C ALA A 163 5.15 4.02 16.75
N GLN A 164 5.31 4.85 17.79
CA GLN A 164 4.29 4.99 18.83
C GLN A 164 2.96 5.50 18.25
N HIS A 165 3.01 6.49 17.36
CA HIS A 165 1.80 6.99 16.70
C HIS A 165 1.13 5.90 15.85
N LEU A 166 1.90 5.16 15.07
CA LEU A 166 1.43 4.06 14.24
C LEU A 166 0.74 2.97 15.08
N LEU A 167 1.32 2.60 16.23
CA LEU A 167 0.71 1.66 17.17
C LEU A 167 -0.63 2.17 17.71
N ILE A 168 -0.73 3.46 18.06
CA ILE A 168 -2.00 4.04 18.51
C ILE A 168 -3.05 3.97 17.40
N LEU A 169 -2.70 4.29 16.15
CA LEU A 169 -3.66 4.25 15.04
C LEU A 169 -4.14 2.81 14.75
N ILE A 170 -3.23 1.83 14.73
CA ILE A 170 -3.58 0.41 14.46
C ILE A 170 -4.40 -0.19 15.59
N CYS A 171 -4.08 0.12 16.85
CA CYS A 171 -4.78 -0.44 17.99
C CYS A 171 -6.13 0.23 18.27
N ASN A 172 -6.48 1.26 17.50
CA ASN A 172 -7.75 1.99 17.62
C ASN A 172 -8.36 2.27 16.24
N THR A 173 -8.39 1.28 15.34
CA THR A 173 -8.94 1.44 13.98
C THR A 173 -10.37 2.00 13.93
N GLY A 174 -11.16 1.83 15.00
CA GLY A 174 -12.51 2.39 15.13
C GLY A 174 -12.58 3.92 15.24
N ILE A 175 -11.45 4.65 15.28
CA ILE A 175 -11.45 6.12 15.25
C ILE A 175 -11.68 6.70 13.86
N PHE A 176 -11.49 5.90 12.81
CA PHE A 176 -11.65 6.34 11.43
C PHE A 176 -13.07 6.07 10.94
N ASN A 177 -13.67 7.01 10.22
CA ASN A 177 -14.96 6.77 9.56
C ASN A 177 -14.75 5.92 8.31
N ASN A 178 -13.66 6.16 7.58
CA ASN A 178 -13.28 5.36 6.43
C ASN A 178 -12.48 4.09 6.83
N PRO A 179 -13.05 2.88 6.66
CA PRO A 179 -12.36 1.64 7.01
C PRO A 179 -11.11 1.38 6.15
N TYR A 180 -11.02 1.97 4.96
CA TYR A 180 -9.83 1.87 4.11
C TYR A 180 -8.64 2.62 4.66
N LEU A 181 -8.84 3.68 5.44
CA LEU A 181 -7.74 4.36 6.11
C LEU A 181 -7.10 3.45 7.16
N SER A 182 -7.92 2.69 7.91
CA SER A 182 -7.42 1.64 8.83
C SER A 182 -6.57 0.61 8.08
N ALA A 183 -7.05 0.13 6.92
CA ALA A 183 -6.32 -0.82 6.09
C ALA A 183 -4.98 -0.26 5.61
N LYS A 184 -4.96 1.01 5.18
CA LYS A 184 -3.76 1.70 4.71
C LYS A 184 -2.74 1.93 5.84
N VAL A 185 -3.19 2.23 7.05
CA VAL A 185 -2.30 2.31 8.23
C VAL A 185 -1.65 0.93 8.51
N VAL A 186 -2.40 -0.16 8.38
CA VAL A 186 -1.85 -1.53 8.50
C VAL A 186 -0.91 -1.86 7.33
N GLU A 187 -1.20 -1.41 6.12
CA GLU A 187 -0.33 -1.54 4.95
C GLU A 187 1.02 -0.84 5.17
N LEU A 188 1.05 0.33 5.80
CA LEU A 188 2.32 0.97 6.16
C LEU A 188 3.16 0.08 7.09
N LEU A 189 2.55 -0.54 8.11
CA LEU A 189 3.27 -1.48 8.98
C LEU A 189 3.81 -2.67 8.18
N PHE A 190 3.03 -3.20 7.23
CA PHE A 190 3.47 -4.24 6.31
C PHE A 190 4.70 -3.83 5.49
N TYR A 191 4.76 -2.60 4.99
CA TYR A 191 5.93 -2.11 4.27
C TYR A 191 7.17 -1.90 5.15
N THR A 192 7.03 -1.80 6.47
CA THR A 192 8.19 -1.78 7.37
C THR A 192 8.85 -3.16 7.50
N CYS A 193 8.08 -4.24 7.31
CA CYS A 193 8.55 -5.61 7.48
C CYS A 193 9.80 -5.90 6.63
N PRO A 194 10.95 -6.30 7.22
CA PRO A 194 12.21 -6.47 6.51
C PRO A 194 12.18 -7.50 5.37
N GLN A 195 11.30 -8.50 5.43
CA GLN A 195 11.09 -9.48 4.37
C GLN A 195 10.33 -8.92 3.16
N VAL A 196 9.64 -7.78 3.33
CA VAL A 196 8.96 -7.04 2.26
C VAL A 196 9.91 -5.97 1.71
N ARG A 197 10.46 -5.14 2.60
CA ARG A 197 11.41 -4.08 2.28
C ARG A 197 12.57 -4.07 3.30
N PRO A 198 13.77 -4.53 2.93
CA PRO A 198 14.92 -4.52 3.83
C PRO A 198 15.26 -3.12 4.37
N ALA A 199 15.04 -2.06 3.59
CA ALA A 199 15.22 -0.68 3.98
C ALA A 199 14.31 -0.23 5.13
N GLY A 200 13.16 -0.91 5.34
CA GLY A 200 12.20 -0.61 6.41
C GLY A 200 12.63 -1.07 7.80
N ARG A 201 13.75 -1.81 7.93
CA ARG A 201 14.16 -2.45 9.18
C ARG A 201 14.28 -1.49 10.37
N SER A 202 14.85 -0.31 10.18
CA SER A 202 14.99 0.67 11.28
C SER A 202 13.64 1.13 11.83
N PHE A 203 12.64 1.28 10.96
CA PHE A 203 11.28 1.66 11.35
C PHE A 203 10.56 0.46 11.97
N HIS A 204 10.68 -0.73 11.38
CA HIS A 204 10.15 -1.97 11.95
C HIS A 204 10.65 -2.19 13.38
N ASP A 205 11.96 -2.13 13.60
CA ASP A 205 12.55 -2.32 14.92
C ASP A 205 12.02 -1.27 15.91
N SER A 206 11.79 -0.03 15.46
CA SER A 206 11.17 1.02 16.28
C SER A 206 9.73 0.70 16.69
N VAL A 207 8.97 -0.04 15.87
CA VAL A 207 7.61 -0.50 16.21
C VAL A 207 7.67 -1.67 17.17
N PHE A 208 8.41 -2.73 16.87
CA PHE A 208 8.36 -3.98 17.62
C PHE A 208 9.18 -3.97 18.92
N GLN A 209 10.17 -3.09 19.06
CA GLN A 209 10.86 -2.85 20.33
C GLN A 209 10.09 -1.90 21.25
N ASN A 210 8.98 -1.31 20.78
CA ASN A 210 8.16 -0.48 21.62
C ASN A 210 7.52 -1.34 22.73
N PRO A 211 7.68 -0.99 24.03
CA PRO A 211 7.13 -1.76 25.13
C PRO A 211 5.61 -1.98 25.04
N SER A 212 4.93 -1.07 24.35
CA SER A 212 3.49 -1.08 24.19
C SER A 212 3.03 -1.97 23.02
N ALA A 213 3.91 -2.34 22.08
CA ALA A 213 3.53 -3.05 20.87
C ALA A 213 2.99 -4.46 21.15
N GLY A 214 3.59 -5.20 22.08
CA GLY A 214 3.40 -6.64 22.28
C GLY A 214 1.97 -7.16 22.08
N GLU A 215 1.18 -7.24 23.16
CA GLU A 215 -0.15 -7.88 23.11
C GLU A 215 -1.18 -7.02 22.39
N ALA A 216 -1.13 -5.70 22.58
CA ALA A 216 -2.10 -4.78 22.02
C ALA A 216 -2.12 -4.82 20.48
N LEU A 217 -0.95 -4.83 19.84
CA LEU A 217 -0.85 -4.92 18.38
C LEU A 217 -1.39 -6.25 17.86
N PHE A 218 -0.95 -7.36 18.45
CA PHE A 218 -1.38 -8.69 18.01
C PHE A 218 -2.90 -8.85 18.12
N ARG A 219 -3.47 -8.51 19.29
CA ARG A 219 -4.92 -8.54 19.53
C ARG A 219 -5.68 -7.68 18.53
N SER A 220 -5.18 -6.48 18.26
CA SER A 220 -5.84 -5.53 17.34
C SER A 220 -5.81 -6.03 15.90
N LEU A 221 -4.70 -6.62 15.46
CA LEU A 221 -4.58 -7.21 14.13
C LEU A 221 -5.44 -8.47 13.95
N VAL A 222 -5.54 -9.33 14.97
CA VAL A 222 -6.45 -10.51 14.97
C VAL A 222 -7.91 -10.06 14.82
N LYS A 223 -8.31 -9.03 15.58
CA LYS A 223 -9.63 -8.44 15.47
C LYS A 223 -9.85 -7.81 14.09
N PHE A 224 -8.92 -7.00 13.63
CA PHE A 224 -9.01 -6.31 12.34
C PHE A 224 -9.10 -7.29 11.16
N TYR A 225 -8.34 -8.40 11.18
CA TYR A 225 -8.44 -9.48 10.19
C TYR A 225 -9.86 -10.01 10.03
N SER A 226 -10.65 -10.00 11.11
CA SER A 226 -12.04 -10.45 11.08
C SER A 226 -13.01 -9.36 10.65
N ASP A 227 -12.72 -8.11 11.02
CA ASP A 227 -13.59 -6.96 10.74
C ASP A 227 -13.52 -6.50 9.26
N VAL A 228 -12.46 -6.86 8.51
CA VAL A 228 -12.36 -6.55 7.07
C VAL A 228 -13.43 -7.23 6.20
N GLU A 229 -14.13 -8.25 6.70
CA GLU A 229 -15.20 -8.95 5.97
C GLU A 229 -16.45 -8.09 5.74
N THR A 230 -16.52 -6.93 6.40
CA THR A 230 -17.71 -6.05 6.43
C THR A 230 -17.42 -4.61 6.02
N MET A 231 -16.37 -4.38 5.23
CA MET A 231 -15.98 -3.04 4.76
C MET A 231 -16.93 -2.42 3.70
N GLY A 232 -17.95 -3.12 3.25
CA GLY A 232 -19.15 -2.59 2.60
C GLY A 232 -18.98 -1.95 1.22
N SER A 233 -18.03 -2.41 0.39
CA SER A 233 -17.72 -1.78 -0.91
C SER A 233 -17.89 -2.72 -2.11
N ALA A 234 -17.98 -2.15 -3.32
CA ALA A 234 -18.11 -2.92 -4.55
C ALA A 234 -16.87 -3.78 -4.91
N SER A 235 -15.67 -3.45 -4.39
CA SER A 235 -14.42 -4.22 -4.57
C SER A 235 -14.03 -5.04 -3.34
N GLU A 236 -14.85 -5.00 -2.28
CA GLU A 236 -14.59 -5.56 -0.96
C GLU A 236 -14.13 -7.01 -0.97
N PHE A 237 -14.66 -7.82 -1.91
CA PHE A 237 -14.33 -9.23 -1.99
C PHE A 237 -12.84 -9.50 -2.21
N TYR A 238 -12.17 -8.71 -3.05
CA TYR A 238 -10.75 -8.91 -3.35
C TYR A 238 -9.85 -8.11 -2.40
N ASP A 239 -10.30 -6.92 -2.00
CA ASP A 239 -9.53 -6.06 -1.09
C ASP A 239 -9.24 -6.75 0.24
N LYS A 240 -10.19 -7.53 0.77
CA LYS A 240 -10.00 -8.25 2.04
C LYS A 240 -8.82 -9.22 1.99
N PHE A 241 -8.57 -9.89 0.87
CA PHE A 241 -7.46 -10.84 0.75
C PHE A 241 -6.11 -10.12 0.78
N ASN A 242 -6.01 -8.95 0.14
CA ASN A 242 -4.80 -8.12 0.20
C ASN A 242 -4.53 -7.62 1.62
N ILE A 243 -5.56 -7.11 2.31
CA ILE A 243 -5.40 -6.65 3.70
C ILE A 243 -5.01 -7.80 4.63
N ARG A 244 -5.64 -8.97 4.47
CA ARG A 244 -5.31 -10.18 5.22
C ARG A 244 -3.89 -10.67 4.95
N PHE A 245 -3.43 -10.59 3.70
CA PHE A 245 -2.05 -10.87 3.32
C PHE A 245 -1.06 -9.93 4.02
N HIS A 246 -1.38 -8.62 4.10
CA HIS A 246 -0.57 -7.66 4.87
C HIS A 246 -0.47 -8.08 6.35
N ILE A 247 -1.61 -8.40 6.98
CA ILE A 247 -1.65 -8.84 8.39
C ILE A 247 -0.87 -10.13 8.61
N GLN A 248 -1.03 -11.14 7.75
CA GLN A 248 -0.29 -12.40 7.85
C GLN A 248 1.22 -12.20 7.73
N THR A 249 1.65 -11.26 6.89
CA THR A 249 3.07 -10.94 6.74
C THR A 249 3.61 -10.23 7.98
N ILE A 250 2.83 -9.34 8.59
CA ILE A 250 3.15 -8.73 9.88
C ILE A 250 3.26 -9.80 10.98
N PHE A 251 2.34 -10.77 11.03
CA PHE A 251 2.43 -11.89 11.97
C PHE A 251 3.69 -12.73 11.78
N LYS A 252 4.14 -12.96 10.55
CA LYS A 252 5.42 -13.63 10.30
C LYS A 252 6.60 -12.84 10.88
N SER A 253 6.63 -11.52 10.69
CA SER A 253 7.64 -10.66 11.34
C SER A 253 7.57 -10.71 12.87
N MET A 254 6.36 -10.71 13.44
CA MET A 254 6.18 -10.82 14.90
C MET A 254 6.69 -12.15 15.46
N LEU A 255 6.55 -13.24 14.71
CA LEU A 255 7.06 -14.56 15.11
C LEU A 255 8.58 -14.62 15.14
N ASP A 256 9.26 -13.82 14.32
CA ASP A 256 10.73 -13.74 14.31
C ASP A 256 11.26 -13.00 15.55
N GLU A 257 10.48 -12.07 16.12
CA GLU A 257 10.82 -11.32 17.33
C GLU A 257 10.47 -12.11 18.62
N PRO A 258 11.45 -12.52 19.45
CA PRO A 258 11.20 -13.39 20.60
C PRO A 258 10.14 -12.86 21.59
N ALA A 259 10.12 -11.56 21.86
CA ALA A 259 9.16 -10.95 22.76
C ALA A 259 7.73 -11.02 22.21
N CYS A 260 7.54 -10.70 20.93
CA CYS A 260 6.25 -10.79 20.26
C CYS A 260 5.77 -12.25 20.13
N ARG A 261 6.67 -13.17 19.80
CA ARG A 261 6.36 -14.61 19.71
C ARG A 261 5.83 -15.17 21.04
N ALA A 262 6.43 -14.78 22.17
CA ALA A 262 5.96 -15.20 23.49
C ALA A 262 4.52 -14.73 23.76
N VAL A 263 4.23 -13.47 23.44
CA VAL A 263 2.89 -12.88 23.56
C VAL A 263 1.88 -13.59 22.66
N MET A 264 2.23 -13.86 21.40
CA MET A 264 1.34 -14.59 20.48
C MET A 264 1.00 -15.98 21.02
N PHE A 265 1.97 -16.73 21.54
CA PHE A 265 1.71 -18.04 22.12
C PHE A 265 0.84 -17.98 23.37
N ASP A 266 1.01 -16.98 24.22
CA ASP A 266 0.16 -16.80 25.40
C ASP A 266 -1.29 -16.47 25.01
N TYR A 267 -1.46 -15.58 24.02
CA TYR A 267 -2.76 -15.25 23.45
C TYR A 267 -3.47 -16.49 22.89
N CYS A 268 -2.74 -17.36 22.17
CA CYS A 268 -3.29 -18.61 21.62
C CYS A 268 -3.74 -19.60 22.70
N LYS A 269 -3.09 -19.64 23.87
CA LYS A 269 -3.48 -20.52 24.99
C LYS A 269 -4.81 -20.08 25.61
N ASN A 270 -5.05 -18.78 25.64
CA ASN A 270 -6.26 -18.17 26.18
C ASN A 270 -7.17 -17.64 25.06
N ALA A 271 -7.33 -18.45 24.00
CA ALA A 271 -8.07 -18.07 22.79
C ALA A 271 -9.47 -17.52 23.11
N ASP A 272 -9.67 -16.24 22.82
CA ASP A 272 -10.97 -15.59 22.93
C ASP A 272 -11.83 -15.80 21.66
N ALA A 273 -13.08 -15.33 21.70
CA ALA A 273 -13.99 -15.45 20.56
C ALA A 273 -13.44 -14.76 19.29
N ASN A 274 -12.66 -13.68 19.43
CA ASN A 274 -12.04 -13.01 18.29
C ASN A 274 -10.97 -13.90 17.66
N PHE A 275 -10.15 -14.58 18.45
CA PHE A 275 -9.16 -15.52 17.94
C PHE A 275 -9.81 -16.68 17.18
N ILE A 276 -10.86 -17.27 17.75
CA ILE A 276 -11.60 -18.38 17.11
C ILE A 276 -12.19 -17.91 15.77
N ARG A 277 -12.79 -16.71 15.74
CA ARG A 277 -13.31 -16.11 14.50
C ARG A 277 -12.22 -15.89 13.46
N PHE A 278 -11.06 -15.37 13.88
CA PHE A 278 -9.89 -15.19 13.02
C PHE A 278 -9.45 -16.53 12.39
N VAL A 279 -9.29 -17.58 13.20
CA VAL A 279 -8.89 -18.91 12.70
C VAL A 279 -9.90 -19.47 11.71
N ASN A 280 -11.19 -19.34 12.00
CA ASN A 280 -12.24 -19.79 11.09
C ASN A 280 -12.20 -19.05 9.74
N MET A 281 -11.98 -17.73 9.75
CA MET A 281 -11.83 -16.95 8.52
C MET A 281 -10.57 -17.32 7.75
N LEU A 282 -9.45 -17.54 8.44
CA LEU A 282 -8.21 -18.00 7.82
C LEU A 282 -8.39 -19.34 7.11
N ILE A 283 -9.10 -20.30 7.75
CA ILE A 283 -9.40 -21.61 7.16
C ILE A 283 -10.26 -21.44 5.91
N ASN A 284 -11.35 -20.66 6.01
CA ASN A 284 -12.25 -20.41 4.89
C ASN A 284 -11.52 -19.75 3.70
N ASP A 285 -10.69 -18.74 3.96
CA ASP A 285 -9.88 -18.06 2.94
C ASP A 285 -8.91 -19.03 2.28
N THR A 286 -8.28 -19.92 3.07
CA THR A 286 -7.32 -20.91 2.55
C THR A 286 -8.01 -21.88 1.60
N THR A 287 -9.21 -22.37 1.95
CA THR A 287 -9.99 -23.24 1.07
C THR A 287 -10.37 -22.52 -0.22
N TYR A 288 -10.96 -21.32 -0.11
CA TYR A 288 -11.38 -20.54 -1.28
C TYR A 288 -10.20 -20.20 -2.21
N LEU A 289 -9.11 -19.66 -1.67
CA LEU A 289 -7.94 -19.25 -2.48
C LEU A 289 -7.25 -20.43 -3.13
N LEU A 290 -7.24 -21.61 -2.49
CA LEU A 290 -6.69 -22.81 -3.09
C LEU A 290 -7.52 -23.25 -4.31
N ASP A 291 -8.83 -23.32 -4.16
CA ASP A 291 -9.74 -23.70 -5.26
C ASP A 291 -9.66 -22.70 -6.42
N GLU A 292 -9.71 -21.39 -6.14
CA GLU A 292 -9.56 -20.32 -7.14
C GLU A 292 -8.20 -20.40 -7.85
N SER A 293 -7.12 -20.69 -7.12
CA SER A 293 -5.79 -20.83 -7.71
C SER A 293 -5.70 -22.04 -8.65
N MET A 294 -6.31 -23.17 -8.31
CA MET A 294 -6.36 -24.35 -9.16
C MET A 294 -7.20 -24.12 -10.42
N GLU A 295 -8.36 -23.47 -10.28
CA GLU A 295 -9.18 -23.10 -11.42
C GLU A 295 -8.45 -22.12 -12.36
N GLY A 296 -7.74 -21.14 -11.79
CA GLY A 296 -6.89 -20.21 -12.52
C GLY A 296 -5.81 -20.93 -13.35
N LEU A 297 -5.12 -21.92 -12.76
CA LEU A 297 -4.11 -22.72 -13.46
C LEU A 297 -4.70 -23.56 -14.60
N LEU A 298 -5.89 -24.15 -14.40
CA LEU A 298 -6.59 -24.87 -15.47
C LEU A 298 -6.97 -23.93 -16.62
N ARG A 299 -7.40 -22.71 -16.30
CA ARG A 299 -7.73 -21.69 -17.29
C ARG A 299 -6.50 -21.26 -18.08
N ILE A 300 -5.36 -21.05 -17.43
CA ILE A 300 -4.07 -20.76 -18.09
C ILE A 300 -3.70 -21.88 -19.05
N ASN A 301 -3.70 -23.14 -18.59
CA ASN A 301 -3.37 -24.30 -19.43
C ASN A 301 -4.33 -24.43 -20.62
N SER A 302 -5.61 -24.14 -20.45
CA SER A 302 -6.58 -24.12 -21.55
C SER A 302 -6.24 -23.05 -22.59
N VAL A 303 -5.90 -21.83 -22.16
CA VAL A 303 -5.51 -20.74 -23.05
C VAL A 303 -4.20 -21.06 -23.77
N GLU A 304 -3.20 -21.58 -23.07
CA GLU A 304 -1.93 -22.03 -23.67
C GLU A 304 -2.16 -23.14 -24.71
N GLY A 305 -3.05 -24.08 -24.42
CA GLY A 305 -3.47 -25.11 -25.37
C GLY A 305 -4.14 -24.53 -26.63
N GLN A 306 -4.99 -23.51 -26.47
CA GLN A 306 -5.62 -22.81 -27.59
C GLN A 306 -4.60 -22.01 -28.41
N MET A 307 -3.62 -21.38 -27.77
CA MET A 307 -2.54 -20.65 -28.45
C MET A 307 -1.61 -21.57 -29.25
N ASN A 308 -1.41 -22.81 -28.80
CA ASN A 308 -0.59 -23.81 -29.50
C ASN A 308 -1.30 -24.43 -30.73
N ASP A 309 -2.63 -24.34 -30.81
CA ASP A 309 -3.41 -24.75 -31.99
C ASP A 309 -3.60 -23.55 -32.93
N GLU A 310 -2.60 -23.28 -33.77
CA GLU A 310 -2.61 -22.16 -34.74
C GLU A 310 -3.88 -22.13 -35.60
N SER A 311 -4.47 -23.29 -35.91
CA SER A 311 -5.67 -23.39 -36.77
C SER A 311 -6.93 -22.85 -36.08
N ARG A 312 -6.98 -22.92 -34.74
CA ARG A 312 -8.14 -22.55 -33.92
C ARG A 312 -8.01 -21.16 -33.32
N TRP A 313 -6.79 -20.74 -33.01
CA TRP A 313 -6.48 -19.44 -32.43
C TRP A 313 -6.92 -18.27 -33.33
N TRP A 314 -6.63 -18.33 -34.63
CA TRP A 314 -7.04 -17.28 -35.59
C TRP A 314 -8.55 -17.23 -35.87
N ASN A 315 -9.31 -18.24 -35.46
CA ASN A 315 -10.77 -18.30 -35.63
C ASN A 315 -11.54 -17.73 -34.43
N LEU A 316 -10.87 -17.36 -33.33
CA LEU A 316 -11.48 -16.69 -32.17
C LEU A 316 -11.53 -15.15 -32.30
N GLU A 317 -10.83 -14.58 -33.29
CA GLU A 317 -10.82 -13.13 -33.60
C GLU A 317 -11.59 -12.75 -34.89
N MET A 318 -12.37 -13.67 -35.47
CA MET A 318 -13.43 -13.36 -36.46
C MET A 318 -14.80 -13.41 -35.80
#